data_AF-A0A954Z690-F1
#
_entry.id   AF-A0A954Z690-F1
#
_cell.length_a   1.000
_cell.length_b   1.000
_cell.length_c   1.000
_cell.angle_alpha   90.00
_cell.angle_beta   90.00
_cell.angle_gamma   90.00
#
_symmetry.space_group_name_H-M   'P 1'
#
loop_
_entity.id
_entity.type
_entity.pdbx_description
1 polymer ?
#
loop_
_entity_poly.entity_id
_entity_poly.type
_entity_poly.pdbx_seq_one_letter_code
_entity_poly.pdbx_strand_id
1 'polypeptide(L)' 'MVKDVSSSERRALSDDATLIALRSALEQTVGSDRYQLWLGPPTEIEITSGQVTLYCGSPAQRQWIERNLRTDIRACVE' A
#
# COMPACT_ATOMS: atom_id res chain seq x y z
N MET A 1 5.35 9.62 -33.49
CA MET A 1 4.17 10.34 -32.97
C MET A 1 4.07 10.02 -31.48
N VAL A 2 4.80 10.77 -30.66
CA VAL A 2 4.77 10.62 -29.20
C VAL A 2 3.46 11.22 -28.72
N LYS A 3 2.56 10.41 -28.17
CA LYS A 3 1.33 10.90 -27.54
C LYS A 3 1.73 11.73 -26.32
N ASP A 4 1.38 13.01 -26.32
CA ASP A 4 1.41 13.85 -25.13
C ASP A 4 0.45 13.25 -24.10
N VAL A 5 1.00 12.52 -23.12
CA VAL A 5 0.24 12.07 -21.95
C VAL A 5 -0.14 13.32 -21.17
N SER A 6 -1.44 13.54 -20.92
CA SER A 6 -1.93 14.72 -20.21
C SER A 6 -1.46 14.71 -18.73
N SER A 7 -1.30 15.88 -18.11
CA SER A 7 -0.75 16.03 -16.75
C SER A 7 -1.47 15.15 -15.71
N SER A 8 -2.79 15.01 -15.85
CA SER A 8 -3.64 14.17 -15.00
C SER A 8 -3.34 12.67 -15.13
N GLU A 9 -3.08 12.20 -16.36
CA GLU A 9 -2.76 10.81 -16.65
C GLU A 9 -1.35 10.45 -16.16
N ARG A 10 -0.39 11.38 -16.27
CA ARG A 10 0.95 11.19 -15.70
C ARG A 10 0.91 11.05 -14.18
N ARG A 11 0.03 11.80 -13.52
CA ARG A 11 -0.15 11.73 -12.07
C ARG A 11 -0.77 10.39 -11.65
N ALA A 12 -1.85 9.96 -12.32
CA ALA A 12 -2.47 8.66 -12.05
C ALA A 12 -1.47 7.49 -12.25
N LEU A 13 -0.68 7.50 -13.32
CA LEU A 13 0.36 6.50 -13.55
C LEU A 13 1.47 6.52 -12.49
N SER A 14 1.82 7.70 -11.97
CA SER A 14 2.78 7.86 -10.88
C SER A 14 2.22 7.33 -9.55
N ASP A 15 0.94 7.55 -9.29
CA ASP A 15 0.26 7.08 -8.09
C ASP A 15 0.14 5.54 -8.13
N ASP A 16 -0.19 4.96 -9.29
CA ASP A 16 -0.19 3.51 -9.51
C ASP A 16 1.20 2.88 -9.32
N ALA A 17 2.25 3.50 -9.87
CA ALA A 17 3.62 3.02 -9.70
C ALA A 17 4.05 3.05 -8.22
N THR A 18 3.67 4.11 -7.50
CA THR A 18 3.96 4.26 -6.06
C THR A 18 3.22 3.19 -5.25
N LEU A 19 1.95 2.94 -5.58
CA LEU A 19 1.16 1.90 -4.92
C LEU A 19 1.72 0.49 -5.16
N ILE A 20 2.16 0.19 -6.38
CA ILE A 20 2.79 -1.10 -6.71
C ILE A 20 4.11 -1.27 -5.95
N ALA A 21 4.93 -0.22 -5.88
CA ALA A 21 6.19 -0.22 -5.14
C ALA A 21 5.96 -0.44 -3.64
N LEU A 22 4.98 0.24 -3.04
CA LEU A 22 4.60 0.07 -1.64
C LEU A 22 4.11 -1.36 -1.36
N ARG A 23 3.24 -1.91 -2.22
CA ARG A 23 2.75 -3.29 -2.07
C ARG A 23 3.91 -4.29 -2.11
N SER A 24 4.84 -4.09 -3.02
CA SER A 24 6.05 -4.93 -3.15
C SER A 24 6.95 -4.83 -1.91
N ALA A 25 7.18 -3.62 -1.39
CA ALA A 25 7.98 -3.39 -0.19
C ALA A 25 7.34 -4.02 1.06
N LEU A 26 6.03 -3.86 1.21
CA LEU A 26 5.26 -4.48 2.28
C LEU A 26 5.33 -6.02 2.21
N GLU A 27 5.17 -6.60 1.02
CA GLU A 27 5.27 -8.05 0.84
C GLU A 27 6.67 -8.58 1.19
N GLN A 28 7.73 -7.90 0.76
CA GLN A 28 9.10 -8.30 1.08
C GLN A 28 9.43 -8.18 2.58
N THR A 29 8.95 -7.12 3.23
CA THR A 29 9.24 -6.86 4.65
C THR A 29 8.44 -7.78 5.57
N VAL A 30 7.14 -7.93 5.29
CA VAL A 30 6.23 -8.74 6.10
C VAL A 30 6.30 -10.22 5.74
N GLY A 31 6.74 -10.56 4.53
CA GLY A 31 6.73 -11.91 3.96
C GLY A 31 5.38 -12.27 3.36
N SER A 32 5.41 -13.00 2.23
CA SER A 32 4.25 -13.27 1.38
C SER A 32 3.04 -13.87 2.12
N ASP A 33 3.25 -14.84 3.01
CA ASP A 33 2.14 -15.49 3.74
C ASP A 33 1.39 -14.49 4.64
N ARG A 34 2.14 -13.72 5.42
CA ARG A 34 1.57 -12.70 6.32
C ARG A 34 0.97 -11.54 5.53
N TYR A 35 1.61 -11.16 4.42
CA TYR A 35 1.08 -10.14 3.52
C TYR A 35 -0.28 -10.57 2.95
N GLN A 36 -0.39 -11.76 2.33
CA GLN A 36 -1.64 -12.22 1.75
C GLN A 36 -2.77 -12.33 2.78
N LEU A 37 -2.45 -12.78 4.00
CA LEU A 37 -3.42 -12.97 5.06
C LEU A 37 -3.96 -11.64 5.63
N TRP A 38 -3.08 -10.64 5.82
CA TRP A 38 -3.42 -9.44 6.60
C TRP A 38 -3.44 -8.14 5.81
N LEU A 39 -2.68 -8.05 4.71
CA LEU A 39 -2.51 -6.84 3.88
C LEU A 39 -2.87 -7.08 2.39
N GLY A 40 -3.30 -8.29 2.04
CA GLY A 40 -3.67 -8.71 0.70
C GLY A 40 -5.11 -8.29 0.32
N PRO A 41 -5.92 -9.16 -0.31
CA PRO A 41 -7.29 -8.83 -0.72
C PRO A 41 -8.21 -8.19 0.33
N PRO A 42 -8.13 -8.51 1.65
CA PRO A 42 -8.99 -7.87 2.65
C PRO A 42 -8.54 -6.47 3.08
N THR A 43 -7.47 -5.92 2.49
CA THR A 43 -6.95 -4.59 2.80
C THR A 43 -6.81 -3.75 1.55
N GLU A 44 -7.56 -2.66 1.51
CA GLU A 44 -7.38 -1.63 0.51
C GLU A 44 -6.32 -0.62 1.01
N ILE A 45 -5.46 -0.19 0.11
CA ILE A 45 -4.36 0.73 0.40
C ILE A 45 -4.54 1.95 -0.48
N GLU A 46 -4.61 3.11 0.13
CA GLU A 46 -4.69 4.40 -0.55
C GLU A 46 -3.48 5.26 -0.18
N ILE A 47 -2.95 5.98 -1.16
CA ILE A 47 -1.88 6.95 -0.97
C ILE A 47 -2.43 8.32 -1.32
N THR A 48 -2.54 9.21 -0.35
CA THR A 48 -3.06 10.56 -0.54
C THR A 48 -2.12 11.57 0.09
N SER A 49 -1.58 12.50 -0.70
CA SER A 49 -0.77 13.62 -0.20
C SER A 49 0.39 13.21 0.74
N GLY A 50 1.05 12.08 0.43
CA GLY A 50 2.14 11.54 1.24
C GLY A 50 1.71 10.77 2.50
N GLN A 51 0.42 10.49 2.65
CA GLN A 51 -0.12 9.61 3.68
C GLN A 51 -0.54 8.29 3.07
N VAL A 52 -0.24 7.20 3.78
CA VAL A 52 -0.71 5.85 3.45
C VAL A 52 -1.84 5.48 4.39
N THR A 53 -3.01 5.18 3.82
CA THR A 53 -4.19 4.73 4.56
C THR A 53 -4.45 3.26 4.26
N LEU A 54 -4.61 2.46 5.32
CA LEU A 54 -5.00 1.04 5.23
C LEU A 54 -6.46 0.89 5.63
N TYR A 55 -7.32 0.53 4.69
CA TYR A 55 -8.71 0.19 4.96
C TYR A 55 -8.83 -1.29 5.27
N CYS A 56 -9.07 -1.60 6.54
CA CYS A 56 -9.21 -2.97 7.03
C CYS A 56 -10.68 -3.41 6.95
N GLY A 57 -10.93 -4.65 6.53
CA GLY A 57 -12.27 -5.23 6.48
C GLY A 57 -12.91 -5.50 7.84
N SER A 58 -12.15 -5.43 8.95
CA SER A 58 -12.70 -5.53 10.30
C SER A 58 -11.86 -4.81 11.37
N PRO A 59 -12.47 -4.46 12.53
CA PRO A 59 -11.73 -3.93 13.68
C PRO A 59 -10.67 -4.90 14.23
N ALA A 60 -10.93 -6.22 14.18
CA ALA A 60 -9.99 -7.24 14.62
C ALA A 60 -8.75 -7.27 13.73
N GLN A 61 -8.93 -7.19 12.41
CA GLN A 61 -7.83 -7.08 11.45
C GLN A 61 -7.00 -5.83 11.71
N ARG A 62 -7.65 -4.67 11.86
CA ARG A 62 -6.97 -3.41 12.18
C ARG A 62 -6.13 -3.56 13.45
N GLN A 63 -6.71 -4.07 14.53
CA GLN A 63 -6.02 -4.22 15.80
C GLN A 63 -4.84 -5.19 15.70
N TRP A 64 -4.98 -6.26 14.91
CA TRP A 64 -3.89 -7.20 14.67
C TRP A 64 -2.76 -6.55 13.88
N ILE A 65 -3.05 -5.82 12.79
CA ILE A 65 -2.06 -5.09 11.99
C ILE A 65 -1.34 -4.05 12.85
N GLU A 66 -2.08 -3.26 13.63
CA GLU A 66 -1.50 -2.24 14.52
C GLU A 66 -0.54 -2.83 15.54
N ARG A 67 -0.81 -4.04 16.04
CA ARG A 67 0.03 -4.71 17.05
C ARG A 67 1.23 -5.43 16.45
N ASN A 68 1.08 -6.03 15.28
CA ASN A 68 2.05 -6.99 14.75
C ASN A 68 2.86 -6.46 13.57
N LEU A 69 2.30 -5.55 12.76
CA LEU A 69 2.90 -5.09 11.51
C LEU A 69 3.18 -3.58 11.48
N ARG A 70 2.82 -2.83 12.52
CA ARG A 70 2.98 -1.36 12.53
C ARG A 70 4.41 -0.91 12.26
N THR A 71 5.40 -1.58 12.85
CA THR A 71 6.82 -1.23 12.65
C THR A 71 7.26 -1.53 11.22
N ASP A 72 6.89 -2.70 10.70
CA ASP A 72 7.24 -3.14 9.34
C ASP A 72 6.60 -2.21 8.29
N ILE A 73 5.31 -1.87 8.47
CA ILE A 73 4.60 -0.93 7.60
C ILE A 73 5.26 0.44 7.64
N ARG A 74 5.63 0.94 8.83
CA ARG A 74 6.29 2.25 8.97
C ARG A 74 7.63 2.28 8.21
N ALA A 75 8.41 1.21 8.28
CA ALA A 75 9.68 1.10 7.55
C ALA A 75 9.51 1.09 6.01
N CYS A 76 8.32 0.79 5.48
CA CYS A 76 8.03 0.84 4.05
C CYS A 76 7.50 2.20 3.55
N VAL A 77 7.11 3.10 4.46
CA VAL A 77 6.47 4.39 4.11
C VAL A 77 7.28 5.63 4.50
N GLU A 78 8.30 5.46 5.36
CA GLU A 78 9.32 6.48 5.69
C GLU A 78 10.46 6.49 4.67
#